data_AF-A0A532DUN5-F1
#
_entry.id   AF-A0A532DUN5-F1
#
_cell.length_a   1.000
_cell.length_b   1.000
_cell.length_c   1.000
_cell.angle_alpha   90.00
_cell.angle_beta   90.00
_cell.angle_gamma   90.00
#
_symmetry.space_group_name_H-M   'P 1'
#
loop_
_entity.id
_entity.type
_entity.pdbx_description
1 polymer ?
#
loop_
_entity_poly.entity_id
_entity_poly.type
_entity_poly.pdbx_seq_one_letter_code
_entity_poly.pdbx_strand_id
1 'polypeptide(L)'
;MTEVTREAGDMEYSEKCELGFILVVAMGCWIVAPALPGQVGIGTLLLMLSALLLLQSLVRDLGLLARSARGSAASPRRVARGMCVESTVGATGIVIGAILLGSGMSQPVMMERWSWTVSVVVVTGIGLLIKDYVVEWGPWRIRRDKDHMNMVFRWKR
;
A
#
# COMPACT_ATOMS: atom_id res chain seq x y z
N MET A 1 2.86 29.23 -29.89
CA MET A 1 3.20 27.79 -30.04
C MET A 1 4.38 27.49 -29.12
N THR A 2 4.22 27.66 -27.80
CA THR A 2 5.33 27.61 -26.80
C THR A 2 4.79 27.35 -25.38
N GLU A 3 3.73 26.55 -25.22
CA GLU A 3 3.16 26.23 -23.90
C GLU A 3 3.07 24.71 -23.60
N VAL A 4 3.69 23.86 -24.42
CA VAL A 4 3.59 22.38 -24.27
C VAL A 4 4.78 21.76 -23.52
N THR A 5 5.80 22.54 -23.13
CA THR A 5 7.05 21.98 -22.56
C THR A 5 7.23 22.17 -21.06
N ARG A 6 6.18 22.56 -20.30
CA ARG A 6 6.30 22.87 -18.86
C ARG A 6 5.52 21.96 -17.91
N GLU A 7 4.96 20.84 -18.38
CA GLU A 7 4.30 19.84 -17.53
C GLU A 7 5.12 18.55 -17.31
N ALA A 8 6.40 18.52 -17.71
CA ALA A 8 7.28 17.36 -17.50
C ALA A 8 8.09 17.42 -16.19
N GLY A 9 7.89 18.44 -15.34
CA GLY A 9 8.85 18.81 -14.29
C GLY A 9 8.52 18.37 -12.86
N ASP A 10 7.25 18.41 -12.46
CA ASP A 10 6.89 18.27 -11.04
C ASP A 10 6.18 16.94 -10.77
N MET A 11 6.90 15.84 -11.02
CA MET A 11 6.53 14.58 -10.40
C MET A 11 6.69 14.75 -8.89
N GLU A 12 5.55 14.77 -8.20
CA GLU A 12 5.43 15.05 -6.79
C GLU A 12 6.38 14.13 -6.01
N TYR A 13 7.18 14.67 -5.08
CA TYR A 13 8.18 13.88 -4.34
C TYR A 13 7.59 12.62 -3.69
N SER A 14 6.29 12.63 -3.37
CA SER A 14 5.52 11.48 -2.89
C SER A 14 5.52 10.32 -3.88
N GLU A 15 5.22 10.59 -5.16
CA GLU A 15 5.18 9.59 -6.23
C GLU A 15 6.56 8.99 -6.51
N LYS A 16 7.62 9.81 -6.43
CA LYS A 16 9.01 9.32 -6.59
C LYS A 16 9.42 8.35 -5.48
N CYS A 17 9.07 8.65 -4.23
CA CYS A 17 9.34 7.75 -3.10
C CYS A 17 8.58 6.43 -3.24
N GLU A 18 7.34 6.48 -3.72
CA GLU A 18 6.51 5.30 -3.95
C GLU A 18 7.02 4.42 -5.08
N LEU A 19 7.40 5.02 -6.21
CA LEU A 19 8.03 4.29 -7.33
C LEU A 19 9.35 3.66 -6.88
N GLY A 20 10.14 4.39 -6.09
CA GLY A 20 11.35 3.87 -5.48
C GLY A 20 11.08 2.67 -4.57
N PHE A 21 10.02 2.72 -3.75
CA PHE A 21 9.64 1.61 -2.88
C PHE A 21 9.24 0.37 -3.69
N ILE A 22 8.42 0.51 -4.74
CA ILE A 22 8.08 -0.60 -5.63
C ILE A 22 9.35 -1.23 -6.20
N LEU A 23 10.26 -0.41 -6.70
CA LEU A 23 11.47 -0.89 -7.38
C LEU A 23 12.41 -1.61 -6.40
N VAL A 24 12.60 -1.07 -5.19
CA VAL A 24 13.38 -1.70 -4.12
C VAL A 24 12.76 -3.03 -3.68
N VAL A 25 11.45 -3.06 -3.45
CA VAL A 25 10.74 -4.27 -3.01
C VAL A 25 10.71 -5.33 -4.12
N ALA A 26 10.52 -4.95 -5.38
CA ALA A 26 10.54 -5.86 -6.51
C ALA A 26 11.94 -6.47 -6.72
N MET A 27 13.00 -5.67 -6.64
CA MET A 27 14.38 -6.17 -6.70
C MET A 27 14.70 -7.08 -5.51
N GLY A 28 14.32 -6.69 -4.30
CA GLY A 28 14.48 -7.53 -3.11
C GLY A 28 13.76 -8.86 -3.26
N CYS A 29 12.53 -8.84 -3.77
CA CYS A 29 11.76 -10.04 -4.06
C CYS A 29 12.45 -10.94 -5.10
N TRP A 30 12.97 -10.37 -6.20
CA TRP A 30 13.70 -11.14 -7.21
C TRP A 30 14.95 -11.82 -6.65
N ILE A 31 15.70 -11.13 -5.79
CA ILE A 31 16.90 -11.67 -5.12
C ILE A 31 16.52 -12.80 -4.16
N VAL A 32 15.41 -12.65 -3.43
CA VAL A 32 14.94 -13.63 -2.44
C VAL A 32 14.15 -14.78 -3.09
N ALA A 33 13.65 -14.60 -4.32
CA ALA A 33 12.80 -15.57 -5.03
C ALA A 33 13.36 -17.01 -5.08
N PRO A 34 14.68 -17.26 -5.24
CA PRO A 34 15.23 -18.61 -5.20
C PRO A 34 15.11 -19.31 -3.84
N ALA A 35 14.97 -18.55 -2.75
CA ALA A 35 14.78 -19.05 -1.40
C ALA A 35 13.29 -19.19 -1.02
N LEU A 36 12.37 -18.68 -1.86
CA LEU A 36 10.95 -18.80 -1.62
C LEU A 36 10.44 -20.20 -2.00
N PRO A 37 9.47 -20.75 -1.25
CA PRO A 37 8.85 -22.03 -1.58
C PRO A 37 8.17 -21.97 -2.96
N GLY A 38 8.42 -23.00 -3.78
CA GLY A 38 7.77 -23.14 -5.10
C GLY A 38 6.31 -23.60 -5.03
N GLN A 39 5.84 -24.00 -3.86
CA GLN A 39 4.44 -24.33 -3.59
C GLN A 39 4.01 -23.60 -2.31
N VAL A 40 2.96 -22.79 -2.41
CA VAL A 40 2.42 -22.04 -1.29
C VAL A 40 0.91 -22.18 -1.28
N GLY A 41 0.35 -22.40 -0.09
CA GLY A 41 -1.09 -22.43 0.09
C GLY A 41 -1.71 -21.06 -0.20
N ILE A 42 -2.87 -21.04 -0.86
CA ILE A 42 -3.55 -19.78 -1.22
C ILE A 42 -3.77 -18.83 -0.04
N GLY A 43 -4.09 -19.37 1.15
CA GLY A 43 -4.24 -18.57 2.38
C GLY A 43 -2.93 -17.89 2.80
N THR A 44 -1.81 -18.61 2.76
CA THR A 44 -0.48 -18.05 3.07
C THR A 44 -0.06 -17.00 2.05
N LEU A 45 -0.32 -17.26 0.76
CA LEU A 45 -0.05 -16.28 -0.29
C LEU A 45 -0.85 -14.99 -0.06
N LEU A 46 -2.16 -15.11 0.21
CA LEU A 46 -3.03 -13.97 0.47
C LEU A 46 -2.58 -13.19 1.71
N LEU A 47 -2.16 -13.87 2.78
CA LEU A 47 -1.58 -13.24 3.96
C LEU A 47 -0.31 -12.46 3.64
N MET A 48 0.64 -13.07 2.90
CA MET A 48 1.88 -12.40 2.52
C MET A 48 1.63 -11.16 1.67
N LEU A 49 0.75 -11.24 0.67
CA LEU A 49 0.42 -10.12 -0.21
C LEU A 49 -0.34 -9.01 0.54
N SER A 50 -1.26 -9.37 1.45
CA SER A 50 -1.98 -8.40 2.27
C SER A 50 -1.09 -7.71 3.28
N ALA A 51 -0.16 -8.47 3.91
CA ALA A 51 0.86 -7.91 4.79
C ALA A 51 1.78 -6.96 4.02
N LEU A 52 2.13 -7.29 2.78
CA LEU A 52 2.94 -6.43 1.92
C LEU A 52 2.23 -5.10 1.61
N LEU A 53 0.94 -5.14 1.25
CA LEU A 53 0.12 -3.93 1.08
C LEU A 53 0.10 -3.06 2.34
N LEU A 54 -0.15 -3.66 3.50
CA LEU A 54 -0.17 -2.94 4.77
C LEU A 54 1.20 -2.34 5.10
N LEU A 55 2.29 -3.08 4.86
CA LEU A 55 3.64 -2.59 5.09
C LEU A 55 3.97 -1.40 4.16
N GLN A 56 3.59 -1.47 2.89
CA GLN A 56 3.72 -0.36 1.95
C GLN A 56 2.99 0.89 2.45
N SER A 57 1.73 0.72 2.88
CA SER A 57 0.93 1.82 3.44
C SER A 57 1.58 2.44 4.69
N LEU A 58 2.13 1.60 5.57
CA LEU A 58 2.77 2.01 6.81
C LEU A 58 4.07 2.77 6.56
N VAL A 59 4.92 2.29 5.65
CA VAL A 59 6.19 2.96 5.29
C VAL A 59 5.90 4.34 4.70
N ARG A 60 4.85 4.46 3.87
CA ARG A 60 4.41 5.75 3.33
C ARG A 60 3.94 6.68 4.45
N ASP A 61 3.07 6.20 5.34
CA ASP A 61 2.54 6.99 6.46
C ASP A 61 3.67 7.46 7.40
N LEU A 62 4.64 6.59 7.71
CA LEU A 62 5.83 6.94 8.49
C LEU A 62 6.69 8.00 7.78
N GLY A 63 6.86 7.89 6.47
CA GLY A 63 7.57 8.88 5.66
C GLY A 63 6.90 10.25 5.69
N LEU A 64 5.57 10.31 5.56
CA LEU A 64 4.79 11.54 5.69
C LEU A 64 4.88 12.12 7.11
N LEU A 65 4.76 11.28 8.15
CA LEU A 65 4.88 11.70 9.54
C LEU A 65 6.27 12.28 9.83
N ALA A 66 7.33 11.61 9.39
CA ALA A 66 8.72 12.07 9.57
C ALA A 66 8.98 13.41 8.86
N ARG A 67 8.34 13.66 7.71
CA ARG A 67 8.40 14.96 7.02
C ARG A 67 7.61 16.03 7.75
N SER A 68 6.40 15.71 8.22
CA SER A 68 5.56 16.63 9.00
C SER A 68 6.22 17.06 10.31
N ALA A 69 7.03 16.19 10.91
CA ALA A 69 7.84 16.52 12.08
C ALA A 69 9.00 17.50 11.79
N ARG A 70 9.46 17.59 10.54
CA ARG A 70 10.56 18.48 10.12
C ARG A 70 10.07 19.82 9.54
N GLY A 71 8.85 19.87 8.99
CA GLY A 71 8.25 21.08 8.43
C GLY A 71 7.13 21.62 9.33
N SER A 72 7.42 22.66 10.12
CA SER A 72 6.38 23.46 10.79
C SER A 72 5.55 24.22 9.76
N ALA A 73 4.51 23.58 9.22
CA ALA A 73 3.41 24.27 8.55
C ALA A 73 2.11 23.64 9.04
N ALA A 74 1.53 24.26 10.07
CA ALA A 74 0.21 23.95 10.59
C ALA A 74 -0.85 24.32 9.54
N SER A 75 -1.03 23.48 8.52
CA SER A 75 -2.26 23.51 7.72
C SER A 75 -3.39 22.90 8.57
N PRO A 76 -4.60 23.48 8.61
CA PRO A 76 -5.72 22.95 9.38
C PRO A 76 -6.09 21.56 8.84
N ARG A 77 -5.53 20.54 9.48
CA ARG A 77 -5.69 19.12 9.17
C ARG A 77 -7.17 18.78 9.32
N ARG A 78 -7.90 18.69 8.20
CA ARG A 78 -9.27 18.16 8.20
C ARG A 78 -9.19 16.78 8.82
N VAL A 79 -9.86 16.59 9.94
CA VAL A 79 -10.04 15.29 10.57
C VAL A 79 -10.96 14.49 9.64
N ALA A 80 -10.38 13.86 8.62
CA ALA A 80 -11.10 12.97 7.75
C ALA A 80 -11.58 11.79 8.61
N ARG A 81 -12.88 11.70 8.85
CA ARG A 81 -13.55 10.53 9.45
C ARG A 81 -13.68 9.39 8.42
N GLY A 82 -12.61 9.13 7.69
CA GLY A 82 -12.57 8.14 6.61
C GLY A 82 -11.57 7.03 6.93
N MET A 83 -11.83 5.84 6.43
CA MET A 83 -10.88 4.73 6.45
C MET A 83 -10.23 4.63 5.06
N CYS A 84 -8.90 4.55 5.01
CA CYS A 84 -8.18 4.36 3.75
C CYS A 84 -8.59 3.03 3.12
N VAL A 85 -8.95 3.04 1.83
CA VAL A 85 -9.33 1.83 1.09
C VAL A 85 -8.20 0.81 1.14
N GLU A 86 -6.95 1.26 1.04
CA GLU A 86 -5.77 0.41 1.12
C GLU A 86 -5.72 -0.40 2.42
N SER A 87 -5.92 0.25 3.57
CA SER A 87 -5.92 -0.45 4.87
C SER A 87 -7.14 -1.37 5.04
N THR A 88 -8.30 -1.00 4.49
CA THR A 88 -9.48 -1.89 4.48
C THR A 88 -9.24 -3.13 3.60
N VAL A 89 -8.69 -2.95 2.40
CA VAL A 89 -8.35 -4.05 1.47
C VAL A 89 -7.28 -4.94 2.09
N GLY A 90 -6.22 -4.35 2.67
CA GLY A 90 -5.18 -5.10 3.37
C GLY A 90 -5.72 -5.87 4.57
N ALA A 91 -6.53 -5.24 5.43
CA ALA A 91 -7.10 -5.89 6.61
C ALA A 91 -8.09 -7.01 6.23
N THR A 92 -8.95 -6.78 5.24
CA THR A 92 -9.88 -7.82 4.76
C THR A 92 -9.11 -9.00 4.14
N GLY A 93 -8.05 -8.73 3.38
CA GLY A 93 -7.15 -9.76 2.87
C GLY A 93 -6.46 -10.57 3.98
N ILE A 94 -6.03 -9.93 5.07
CA ILE A 94 -5.49 -10.63 6.25
C ILE A 94 -6.55 -11.51 6.90
N VAL A 95 -7.77 -11.00 7.12
CA VAL A 95 -8.87 -11.77 7.73
C VAL A 95 -9.21 -12.99 6.88
N ILE A 96 -9.41 -12.81 5.56
CA ILE A 96 -9.73 -13.91 4.65
C ILE A 96 -8.57 -14.91 4.60
N GLY A 97 -7.33 -14.43 4.50
CA GLY A 97 -6.15 -15.29 4.49
C GLY A 97 -5.98 -16.12 5.76
N ALA A 98 -6.26 -15.51 6.93
CA ALA A 98 -6.23 -16.19 8.21
C ALA A 98 -7.33 -17.25 8.35
N ILE A 99 -8.55 -16.94 7.89
CA ILE A 99 -9.67 -17.89 7.85
C ILE A 99 -9.31 -19.07 6.95
N LEU A 100 -8.80 -18.82 5.74
CA LEU A 100 -8.40 -19.87 4.81
C LEU A 100 -7.28 -20.74 5.38
N LEU A 101 -6.26 -20.13 6.00
CA LEU A 101 -5.17 -20.85 6.64
C LEU A 101 -5.66 -21.70 7.82
N GLY A 102 -6.53 -21.16 8.67
CA GLY A 102 -7.08 -21.85 9.84
C GLY A 102 -8.09 -22.97 9.49
N SER A 103 -8.77 -22.85 8.35
CA SER A 103 -9.73 -23.86 7.87
C SER A 103 -9.09 -25.12 7.28
N GLY A 104 -7.77 -25.12 7.05
CA GLY A 104 -7.08 -26.23 6.37
C GLY A 104 -7.40 -26.37 4.88
N MET A 105 -8.18 -25.44 4.29
CA MET A 105 -8.51 -25.42 2.85
C MET A 105 -7.40 -24.80 2.00
N SER A 106 -6.13 -25.05 2.35
CA SER A 106 -4.98 -24.51 1.62
C SER A 106 -4.72 -25.30 0.34
N GLN A 107 -5.45 -24.97 -0.73
CA GLN A 107 -5.06 -25.46 -2.04
C GLN A 107 -3.67 -24.93 -2.40
N PRO A 108 -2.71 -25.81 -2.74
CA PRO A 108 -1.37 -25.40 -3.11
C PRO A 108 -1.41 -24.71 -4.47
N VAL A 109 -0.80 -23.53 -4.53
CA VAL A 109 -0.57 -22.79 -5.77
C VAL A 109 0.89 -22.95 -6.12
N MET A 110 1.18 -23.44 -7.34
CA MET A 110 2.55 -23.48 -7.83
C MET A 110 3.00 -22.07 -8.20
N MET A 111 4.12 -21.65 -7.61
CA MET A 111 4.70 -20.34 -7.83
C MET A 111 6.08 -20.49 -8.46
N GLU A 112 6.19 -20.09 -9.71
CA GLU A 112 7.48 -19.95 -10.37
C GLU A 112 8.20 -18.69 -9.87
N ARG A 113 9.52 -18.62 -10.07
CA ARG A 113 10.35 -17.50 -9.56
C ARG A 113 9.85 -16.14 -10.06
N TRP A 114 9.44 -16.05 -11.31
CA TRP A 114 8.92 -14.81 -11.89
C TRP A 114 7.52 -14.47 -11.35
N SER A 115 6.70 -15.46 -11.01
CA SER A 115 5.35 -15.27 -10.46
C SER A 115 5.37 -14.51 -9.15
N TRP A 116 6.39 -14.74 -8.31
CA TRP A 116 6.59 -13.98 -7.07
C TRP A 116 6.81 -12.49 -7.33
N THR A 117 7.74 -12.17 -8.23
CA THR A 117 8.05 -10.79 -8.57
C THR A 117 6.88 -10.10 -9.24
N VAL A 118 6.18 -10.78 -10.16
CA VAL A 118 4.96 -10.25 -10.78
C VAL A 118 3.88 -10.00 -9.74
N SER A 119 3.66 -10.93 -8.80
CA SER A 119 2.67 -10.75 -7.72
C SER A 119 2.99 -9.54 -6.86
N VAL A 120 4.26 -9.37 -6.47
CA VAL A 120 4.72 -8.21 -5.70
C VAL A 120 4.52 -6.90 -6.47
N VAL A 121 4.91 -6.85 -7.74
CA VAL A 121 4.74 -5.64 -8.58
C VAL A 121 3.27 -5.30 -8.78
N VAL A 122 2.43 -6.30 -9.08
CA VAL A 122 0.99 -6.10 -9.26
C VAL A 122 0.35 -5.60 -7.97
N VAL A 123 0.62 -6.26 -6.85
CA VAL A 123 0.04 -5.90 -5.56
C VAL A 123 0.47 -4.50 -5.13
N THR A 124 1.78 -4.21 -5.19
CA THR A 124 2.28 -2.89 -4.82
C THR A 124 1.81 -1.78 -5.76
N GLY A 125 1.71 -2.09 -7.06
CA GLY A 125 1.15 -1.19 -8.07
C GLY A 125 -0.34 -0.90 -7.85
N ILE A 126 -1.14 -1.92 -7.52
CA ILE A 126 -2.54 -1.73 -7.13
C ILE A 126 -2.62 -0.86 -5.87
N GLY A 127 -1.77 -1.11 -4.87
CA GLY A 127 -1.65 -0.30 -3.66
C GLY A 127 -1.46 1.19 -3.98
N LEU A 128 -0.61 1.52 -4.96
CA LEU A 128 -0.43 2.89 -5.42
C LEU A 128 -1.65 3.45 -6.16
N LEU A 129 -2.34 2.65 -6.96
CA LEU A 129 -3.53 3.10 -7.67
C LEU A 129 -4.69 3.41 -6.72
N ILE A 130 -4.82 2.64 -5.62
CA ILE A 130 -5.91 2.80 -4.65
C ILE A 130 -5.56 3.75 -3.50
N LYS A 131 -4.33 4.27 -3.43
CA LYS A 131 -3.84 5.07 -2.30
C LYS A 131 -4.68 6.32 -2.01
N ASP A 132 -5.15 6.98 -3.07
CA ASP A 132 -5.88 8.25 -2.97
C ASP A 132 -7.35 8.02 -2.60
N TYR A 133 -7.80 6.76 -2.50
CA TYR A 133 -9.19 6.44 -2.26
C TYR A 133 -9.47 6.31 -0.76
N VAL A 134 -10.40 7.12 -0.28
CA VAL A 134 -10.91 7.06 1.08
C VAL A 134 -12.39 6.74 1.07
N VAL A 135 -12.79 5.85 1.98
CA VAL A 135 -14.18 5.54 2.26
C VAL A 135 -14.62 6.41 3.43
N GLU A 136 -15.50 7.37 3.16
CA GLU A 136 -16.16 8.15 4.21
C GLU A 136 -17.25 7.28 4.87
N TRP A 137 -17.23 7.19 6.20
CA TRP A 137 -18.16 6.33 6.96
C TRP A 137 -19.60 6.85 7.03
N GLY A 138 -19.89 8.03 6.50
CA GLY A 138 -21.26 8.47 6.29
C GLY A 138 -21.35 9.63 5.31
N PRO A 139 -22.38 9.66 4.45
CA PRO A 139 -22.94 8.55 3.66
C PRO A 139 -21.83 7.77 2.91
N TRP A 140 -22.03 6.49 2.59
CA TRP A 140 -21.06 5.64 1.85
C TRP A 140 -20.65 6.31 0.52
N ARG A 141 -19.58 7.10 0.56
CA ARG A 141 -19.04 7.81 -0.59
C ARG A 141 -17.56 7.53 -0.67
N ILE A 142 -17.15 7.07 -1.84
CA ILE A 142 -15.76 6.92 -2.21
C ILE A 142 -15.31 8.27 -2.73
N ARG A 143 -14.34 8.90 -2.07
CA ARG A 143 -13.77 10.17 -2.50
C ARG A 143 -12.28 10.00 -2.75
N ARG A 144 -11.79 10.64 -3.81
CA ARG A 144 -10.36 10.74 -4.10
C ARG A 144 -9.82 11.99 -3.41
N ASP A 145 -8.83 11.83 -2.55
CA ASP A 145 -8.16 12.95 -1.90
C ASP A 145 -6.69 12.58 -1.68
N LYS A 146 -5.83 13.42 -2.28
CA LYS A 146 -4.41 13.17 -2.53
C LYS A 146 -3.53 13.38 -1.29
N ASP A 147 -4.04 14.02 -0.23
CA ASP A 147 -3.26 14.43 0.95
C ASP A 147 -3.80 13.83 2.26
N HIS A 148 -4.32 12.60 2.19
CA HIS A 148 -4.83 11.91 3.36
C HIS A 148 -3.76 11.12 4.11
N MET A 149 -3.52 11.51 5.37
CA MET A 149 -2.73 10.72 6.31
C MET A 149 -3.62 9.75 7.08
N ASN A 150 -3.27 8.47 7.06
CA ASN A 150 -3.99 7.38 7.73
C ASN A 150 -3.90 7.44 9.27
N MET A 151 -2.90 8.15 9.81
CA MET A 151 -2.59 8.14 11.24
C MET A 151 -3.08 9.42 11.96
N VAL A 152 -4.23 9.32 12.61
CA VAL A 152 -4.76 10.33 13.55
C VAL A 152 -4.61 9.82 14.99
N PHE A 153 -3.37 9.69 15.47
CA PHE A 153 -3.14 9.64 16.93
C PHE A 153 -2.88 11.06 17.43
N ARG A 154 -3.89 11.66 18.06
CA ARG A 154 -3.71 12.89 18.85
C ARG A 154 -3.94 12.51 20.31
N TRP A 155 -2.86 12.33 21.06
CA TRP A 155 -2.95 12.19 22.51
C TRP A 155 -3.43 13.52 23.07
N LYS A 156 -4.63 13.56 23.65
CA LYS A 156 -5.07 14.70 24.46
C LYS A 156 -4.16 14.72 25.69
N ARG A 157 -3.39 15.80 25.85
CA ARG A 157 -2.79 16.15 27.13
C ARG A 157 -3.87 16.75 28.04
#